data_AF-A0A535PB67-F1
#
_entry.id   AF-A0A535PB67-F1
#
_cell.length_a   1.000
_cell.length_b   1.000
_cell.length_c   1.000
_cell.angle_alpha   90.00
_cell.angle_beta   90.00
_cell.angle_gamma   90.00
#
_symmetry.space_group_name_H-M   'P 1'
#
loop_
_entity.id
_entity.type
_entity.pdbx_description
1 polymer ?
#
loop_
_entity_poly.entity_id
_entity_poly.type
_entity_poly.pdbx_seq_one_letter_code
_entity_poly.pdbx_strand_id
1 'polypeptide(L)'
;MNRHLQQSMEALTRFREQVISARRQAGYLQKDLAAALALDAETLSRKLHGRHQAILTLQDVKQIIKTLAAWQAITTRAEALELL
;
A
#
# COMPACT_ATOMS: atom_id res chain seq x y z
N MET A 1 16.95 -13.19 -16.48
CA MET A 1 15.87 -12.35 -15.93
C MET A 1 15.72 -12.70 -14.44
N ASN A 2 16.03 -11.78 -13.53
CA ASN A 2 16.30 -12.10 -12.12
C ASN A 2 15.02 -12.41 -11.34
N ARG A 3 14.89 -13.65 -10.84
CA ARG A 3 13.76 -14.17 -10.04
C ARG A 3 13.43 -13.27 -8.83
N HIS A 4 14.43 -12.57 -8.29
CA HIS A 4 14.32 -11.64 -7.16
C HIS A 4 13.52 -10.35 -7.48
N LEU A 5 13.59 -9.86 -8.72
CA LEU A 5 12.80 -8.70 -9.15
C LEU A 5 11.32 -9.09 -9.35
N GLN A 6 11.07 -10.30 -9.85
CA GLN A 6 9.72 -10.84 -9.99
C GLN A 6 9.03 -11.01 -8.63
N GLN A 7 9.72 -11.60 -7.64
CA GLN A 7 9.15 -11.77 -6.30
C GLN A 7 8.81 -10.42 -5.64
N SER A 8 9.64 -9.39 -5.88
CA SER A 8 9.38 -8.03 -5.39
C SER A 8 8.16 -7.39 -6.06
N MET A 9 7.93 -7.66 -7.35
CA MET A 9 6.74 -7.16 -8.08
C MET A 9 5.46 -7.91 -7.69
N GLU A 10 5.54 -9.22 -7.46
CA GLU A 10 4.41 -10.05 -7.03
C GLU A 10 3.96 -9.69 -5.60
N ALA A 11 4.91 -9.51 -4.68
CA ALA A 11 4.65 -9.03 -3.32
C ALA A 11 4.01 -7.64 -3.33
N LEU A 12 4.51 -6.72 -4.15
CA LEU A 12 3.95 -5.38 -4.29
C LEU A 12 2.54 -5.38 -4.90
N THR A 13 2.28 -6.29 -5.84
CA THR A 13 0.95 -6.48 -6.45
C THR A 13 -0.05 -6.96 -5.40
N ARG A 14 0.30 -7.99 -4.62
CA ARG A 14 -0.55 -8.48 -3.53
C ARG A 14 -0.79 -7.41 -2.47
N PHE A 15 0.25 -6.66 -2.10
CA PHE A 15 0.16 -5.54 -1.17
C PHE A 15 -0.87 -4.52 -1.65
N ARG A 16 -0.78 -4.13 -2.92
CA ARG A 16 -1.71 -3.18 -3.52
C ARG A 16 -3.14 -3.71 -3.49
N GLU A 17 -3.37 -4.97 -3.87
CA GLU A 17 -4.71 -5.56 -3.88
C GLU A 17 -5.33 -5.55 -2.49
N GLN A 18 -4.56 -5.91 -1.46
CA GLN A 18 -5.03 -5.92 -0.08
C GLN A 18 -5.33 -4.50 0.41
N VAL A 19 -4.49 -3.51 0.10
CA VAL A 19 -4.75 -2.09 0.40
C VAL A 19 -6.02 -1.60 -0.29
N ILE A 20 -6.25 -1.95 -1.56
CA ILE A 20 -7.45 -1.56 -2.30
C ILE A 20 -8.70 -2.21 -1.70
N SER A 21 -8.62 -3.50 -1.37
CA SER A 21 -9.72 -4.26 -0.77
C SER A 21 -10.09 -3.71 0.61
N ALA A 22 -9.11 -3.60 1.51
CA ALA A 22 -9.28 -3.05 2.86
C ALA A 22 -9.88 -1.64 2.82
N ARG A 23 -9.34 -0.78 1.97
CA ARG A 23 -9.84 0.59 1.80
C ARG A 23 -11.28 0.62 1.28
N ARG A 24 -11.62 -0.23 0.30
CA ARG A 24 -12.99 -0.37 -0.21
C ARG A 24 -13.94 -0.87 0.86
N GLN A 25 -13.55 -1.87 1.66
CA GLN A 25 -14.36 -2.39 2.76
C GLN A 25 -14.64 -1.31 3.81
N ALA A 26 -13.66 -0.45 4.10
CA ALA A 26 -13.82 0.68 4.99
C ALA A 26 -14.52 1.90 4.37
N GLY A 27 -14.88 1.84 3.08
CA GLY A 27 -15.61 2.91 2.38
C GLY A 27 -14.76 4.11 1.94
N TYR A 28 -13.44 4.02 2.00
CA TYR A 28 -12.54 5.14 1.67
C TYR A 28 -12.06 5.10 0.19
N LEU A 29 -11.79 6.27 -0.38
CA LEU A 29 -11.23 6.41 -1.72
C LEU A 29 -9.71 6.55 -1.69
N GLN A 30 -9.06 6.36 -2.83
CA GLN A 30 -7.59 6.48 -2.92
C GLN A 30 -7.09 7.86 -2.52
N LYS A 31 -7.89 8.89 -2.81
CA LYS A 31 -7.60 10.27 -2.40
C LYS A 31 -7.64 10.45 -0.89
N ASP A 32 -8.49 9.73 -0.16
CA ASP A 32 -8.53 9.79 1.31
C ASP A 32 -7.27 9.15 1.89
N LEU A 33 -6.80 8.06 1.27
CA LEU A 33 -5.57 7.38 1.71
C LEU A 33 -4.37 8.29 1.44
N ALA A 34 -4.36 8.94 0.28
CA ALA A 34 -3.33 9.92 -0.06
C ALA A 34 -3.36 11.11 0.91
N ALA A 35 -4.55 11.66 1.20
CA ALA A 35 -4.73 12.75 2.15
C ALA A 35 -4.25 12.38 3.57
N ALA A 36 -4.57 11.18 4.05
CA ALA A 36 -4.11 10.69 5.35
C ALA A 36 -2.59 10.46 5.42
N LEU A 37 -1.96 10.15 4.28
CA LEU A 37 -0.51 10.04 4.14
C LEU A 37 0.17 11.40 3.90
N ALA A 38 -0.59 12.50 3.81
CA ALA A 38 -0.13 13.80 3.34
C ALA A 38 0.60 13.73 1.97
N LEU A 39 0.12 12.83 1.10
CA LEU A 39 0.61 12.60 -0.24
C LEU A 39 -0.47 12.94 -1.28
N ASP A 40 -0.03 13.30 -2.48
CA ASP A 40 -0.92 13.39 -3.63
C ASP A 40 -1.40 12.01 -4.08
N ALA A 41 -2.66 11.88 -4.48
CA ALA A 41 -3.23 10.62 -4.96
C ALA A 41 -2.48 10.09 -6.18
N GLU A 42 -2.01 11.01 -7.04
CA GLU A 42 -1.17 10.68 -8.18
C GLU A 42 0.21 10.18 -7.73
N THR A 43 0.84 10.83 -6.76
CA THR A 43 2.14 10.41 -6.20
C THR A 43 2.05 9.04 -5.55
N LEU A 44 0.97 8.76 -4.81
CA LEU A 44 0.71 7.43 -4.23
C LEU A 44 0.52 6.38 -5.34
N SER A 45 -0.22 6.70 -6.40
CA SER A 45 -0.40 5.81 -7.55
C SER A 45 0.93 5.55 -8.27
N ARG A 46 1.76 6.58 -8.46
CA ARG A 46 3.11 6.47 -9.05
C ARG A 46 4.02 5.57 -8.23
N LYS A 47 4.05 5.77 -6.90
CA LYS A 47 4.78 4.93 -5.94
C LYS A 47 4.29 3.46 -5.95
N LEU A 48 2.97 3.24 -5.97
CA LEU A 48 2.38 1.90 -6.01
C LEU A 48 2.58 1.16 -7.33
N HIS A 49 2.71 1.88 -8.45
CA HIS A 49 2.98 1.27 -9.76
C HIS A 49 4.48 1.23 -10.10
N GLY A 50 5.36 1.69 -9.20
CA GLY A 50 6.81 1.80 -9.47
C GLY A 50 7.14 2.70 -10.68
N ARG A 51 6.22 3.58 -11.07
CA ARG A 51 6.38 4.43 -12.26
C ARG A 51 7.29 5.59 -11.88
N HIS A 52 8.35 5.82 -12.66
CA HIS A 52 9.28 6.95 -12.51
C HIS A 52 10.22 6.86 -11.27
N GLN A 53 10.76 5.68 -10.96
CA GLN A 53 11.70 5.48 -9.83
C GLN A 53 11.11 5.81 -8.44
N ALA A 54 9.78 5.90 -8.33
CA ALA A 54 9.10 6.10 -7.06
C ALA A 54 9.13 4.79 -6.26
N ILE A 55 10.19 4.61 -5.47
CA ILE A 55 10.37 3.43 -4.61
C ILE A 55 9.42 3.56 -3.42
N LEU A 56 8.56 2.55 -3.23
CA LEU A 56 7.74 2.41 -2.03
C LEU A 56 8.68 2.07 -0.88
N THR A 57 8.92 3.03 0.03
CA THR A 57 9.84 2.79 1.14
C THR A 57 9.15 2.03 2.26
N LEU A 58 9.93 1.37 3.13
CA LEU A 58 9.38 0.73 4.32
C LEU A 58 8.61 1.72 5.22
N GLN A 59 8.99 3.00 5.20
CA GLN A 59 8.27 4.05 5.91
C GLN A 59 6.91 4.33 5.28
N ASP A 60 6.83 4.41 3.94
CA ASP A 60 5.56 4.53 3.21
C ASP A 60 4.64 3.34 3.56
N VAL A 61 5.17 2.10 3.52
CA VAL A 61 4.42 0.88 3.88
C VAL A 61 3.86 0.97 5.30
N LYS A 62 4.70 1.34 6.28
CA LYS A 62 4.26 1.48 7.68
C LYS A 62 3.17 2.54 7.85
N GLN A 63 3.27 3.66 7.14
CA GLN A 63 2.26 4.72 7.20
C GLN A 63 0.93 4.28 6.57
N ILE A 64 0.98 3.54 5.45
CA ILE A 64 -0.21 2.94 4.82
C ILE A 64 -0.89 1.97 5.78
N ILE A 65 -0.12 1.04 6.37
CA ILE A 65 -0.65 0.07 7.33
C ILE A 65 -1.25 0.77 8.55
N LYS A 66 -0.58 1.79 9.11
CA LYS A 66 -1.12 2.58 10.23
C LYS A 66 -2.44 3.27 9.87
N THR A 67 -2.52 3.85 8.68
CA THR A 67 -3.73 4.53 8.21
C THR A 67 -4.88 3.54 8.06
N LEU A 68 -4.62 2.39 7.45
CA LEU A 68 -5.61 1.34 7.29
C LEU A 68 -6.05 0.74 8.64
N ALA A 69 -5.11 0.55 9.58
CA ALA A 69 -5.44 0.13 10.94
C ALA A 69 -6.29 1.18 11.69
N ALA A 70 -5.98 2.47 11.52
CA ALA A 70 -6.77 3.56 12.10
C ALA A 70 -8.20 3.60 11.54
N TRP A 71 -8.38 3.22 10.28
CA TRP A 71 -9.69 3.07 9.63
C TRP A 71 -10.38 1.74 9.93
N GLN A 72 -9.79 0.88 10.76
CA GLN A 72 -10.20 -0.51 10.99
C GLN A 72 -10.36 -1.33 9.69
N ALA A 73 -9.68 -0.90 8.63
CA ALA A 73 -9.67 -1.53 7.32
C ALA A 73 -8.80 -2.79 7.31
N ILE A 74 -7.76 -2.83 8.16
CA ILE A 74 -6.96 -4.02 8.44
C ILE A 74 -7.00 -4.23 9.96
N THR A 75 -7.57 -5.35 10.38
CA THR A 75 -7.84 -5.64 11.79
C THR A 75 -6.78 -6.52 12.45
N THR A 76 -5.86 -7.09 11.67
CA THR A 76 -4.92 -8.10 12.21
C THR A 76 -3.47 -7.83 11.85
N ARG A 77 -2.60 -7.88 12.87
CA ARG A 77 -1.13 -7.82 12.71
C ARG A 77 -0.59 -8.96 11.83
N ALA A 78 -1.32 -10.07 11.72
CA ALA A 78 -1.02 -11.17 10.82
C ALA A 78 -1.10 -10.74 9.35
N GLU A 79 -2.16 -10.03 8.94
CA GLU A 79 -2.26 -9.48 7.58
C GLU A 79 -1.18 -8.43 7.32
N ALA A 80 -0.83 -7.62 8.33
CA ALA A 80 0.28 -6.68 8.22
C ALA A 80 1.66 -7.34 8.12
N LEU A 81 1.82 -8.56 8.64
CA LEU A 81 3.05 -9.35 8.54
C LEU A 81 3.16 -10.12 7.23
N GLU A 82 2.04 -10.50 6.62
CA GLU A 82 2.04 -11.04 5.24
C GLU A 82 2.37 -9.98 4.17
N LEU A 83 2.37 -8.70 4.57
CA LEU A 83 2.69 -7.54 3.73
C LEU A 83 4.15 -7.06 3.85
N LEU A 84 4.98 -7.70 4.70
CA LEU A 84 6.39 -7.39 4.96
C LEU A 84 7.32 -8.37 4.23
#